data_AF-A0A959QIL8-F1
#
_entry.id   AF-A0A959QIL8-F1
#
_cell.length_a   1.000
_cell.length_b   1.000
_cell.length_c   1.000
_cell.angle_alpha   90.00
_cell.angle_beta   90.00
_cell.angle_gamma   90.00
#
_symmetry.space_group_name_H-M   'P 1'
#
loop_
_entity.id
_entity.type
_entity.pdbx_description
1 polymer ?
#
loop_
_entity_poly.entity_id
_entity_poly.type
_entity_poly.pdbx_seq_one_letter_code
_entity_poly.pdbx_strand_id
1 'polypeptide(L)'
;MNAIGDITVLPLFNKDIDKVLASVDFQNGYKYTDFNPKFDKVAAYVIGGLIAGKILAKAGIFALILKFWKILVVAVIGVFAALKKKVTGQKNEQ
;
A
#
# COMPACT_ATOMS: atom_id res chain seq x y z
N MET A 1 -11.79 -20.79 16.89
CA MET A 1 -12.28 -22.04 16.24
C MET A 1 -13.26 -21.66 15.18
N ASN A 2 -13.28 -22.38 14.05
CA ASN A 2 -14.33 -22.27 13.05
C ASN A 2 -15.06 -23.61 12.96
N ALA A 3 -16.39 -23.58 12.88
CA ALA A 3 -17.22 -24.76 12.62
C ALA A 3 -17.74 -24.69 11.18
N ILE A 4 -17.61 -25.79 10.43
CA ILE A 4 -18.04 -25.90 9.02
C ILE A 4 -18.96 -27.11 8.91
N GLY A 5 -20.15 -26.91 8.32
CA GLY A 5 -21.15 -27.95 8.12
C GLY A 5 -22.35 -27.46 7.31
N ASP A 6 -23.27 -28.37 7.01
CA ASP A 6 -24.50 -28.07 6.27
C ASP A 6 -25.44 -27.13 7.02
N ILE A 7 -26.23 -26.33 6.30
CA ILE A 7 -27.15 -25.35 6.91
C ILE A 7 -28.22 -26.02 7.79
N THR A 8 -28.54 -27.29 7.52
CA THR A 8 -29.50 -28.09 8.29
C THR A 8 -29.05 -28.34 9.72
N VAL A 9 -27.74 -28.30 10.01
CA VAL A 9 -27.20 -28.52 11.36
C VAL A 9 -27.09 -27.23 12.18
N LEU A 10 -27.30 -26.05 11.57
CA LEU A 10 -27.20 -24.76 12.26
C LEU A 10 -28.12 -24.64 13.50
N PRO A 11 -29.39 -25.09 13.49
CA PRO A 11 -30.25 -25.01 14.67
C PRO A 11 -29.74 -25.87 15.83
N LEU A 12 -29.21 -27.06 15.52
CA LEU A 12 -28.61 -27.96 16.49
C LEU A 12 -27.30 -27.38 17.03
N PHE A 13 -26.45 -26.86 16.14
CA PHE A 13 -25.20 -26.22 16.51
C PHE A 13 -25.41 -25.02 17.44
N ASN A 14 -26.34 -24.13 17.12
CA ASN A 14 -26.65 -22.97 17.97
C ASN A 14 -27.18 -23.38 19.35
N LYS A 15 -27.90 -24.50 19.46
CA LYS A 15 -28.38 -25.02 20.73
C LYS A 15 -27.24 -25.53 21.63
N ASP A 16 -26.21 -26.13 21.04
CA ASP A 16 -25.12 -26.79 21.78
C ASP A 16 -23.80 -26.00 21.76
N ILE A 17 -23.76 -24.80 21.19
CA ILE A 17 -22.53 -24.00 21.02
C ILE A 17 -21.83 -23.72 22.35
N ASP A 18 -22.57 -23.49 23.43
CA ASP A 18 -22.01 -23.21 24.75
C ASP A 18 -21.19 -24.39 25.29
N LYS A 19 -21.61 -25.63 25.00
CA LYS A 19 -20.87 -26.84 25.38
C LYS A 19 -19.56 -26.94 24.64
N VAL A 20 -19.55 -26.57 23.36
CA VAL A 20 -18.34 -26.55 22.52
C VAL A 20 -17.39 -25.47 23.01
N LEU A 21 -17.87 -24.25 23.28
CA LEU A 21 -17.04 -23.16 23.81
C LEU A 21 -16.44 -23.51 25.16
N ALA A 22 -17.17 -24.17 26.05
CA ALA A 22 -16.69 -24.60 27.36
C ALA A 22 -15.64 -25.73 27.30
N SER A 23 -15.52 -26.44 26.17
CA SER A 23 -14.52 -27.48 25.98
C SER A 23 -13.13 -26.96 25.58
N VAL A 24 -13.00 -25.65 25.38
CA VAL A 24 -11.75 -25.01 24.97
C VAL A 24 -11.26 -24.14 26.11
N ASP A 25 -10.05 -24.43 26.61
CA ASP A 25 -9.34 -23.53 27.51
C ASP A 25 -8.19 -22.87 26.76
N PHE A 26 -8.11 -21.54 26.87
CA PHE A 26 -7.03 -20.77 26.28
C PHE A 26 -5.92 -20.59 27.31
N GLN A 27 -4.70 -20.91 26.93
CA GLN A 27 -3.54 -20.64 27.79
C GLN A 27 -3.46 -19.14 28.12
N ASN A 28 -3.19 -18.84 29.39
CA ASN A 28 -3.05 -17.47 29.86
C ASN A 28 -1.90 -16.76 29.12
N GLY A 29 -2.11 -15.49 28.75
CA GLY A 29 -1.17 -14.68 27.98
C GLY A 29 -1.39 -14.71 26.46
N TYR A 30 -2.31 -15.55 25.97
CA TYR A 30 -2.68 -15.63 24.55
C TYR A 30 -4.15 -15.26 24.28
N LYS A 31 -4.90 -14.85 25.29
CA LYS A 31 -6.30 -14.42 25.11
C LYS A 31 -6.33 -13.03 24.51
N TYR A 32 -7.37 -12.73 23.74
CA TYR A 32 -7.61 -11.38 23.24
C TYR A 32 -7.70 -10.34 24.37
N THR A 33 -8.22 -10.73 25.53
CA THR A 33 -8.29 -9.90 26.74
C THR A 33 -6.93 -9.59 27.33
N ASP A 34 -5.92 -10.42 27.04
CA ASP A 34 -4.57 -10.27 27.55
C ASP A 34 -3.72 -9.36 26.65
N PHE A 35 -4.29 -8.86 25.54
CA PHE A 35 -3.62 -7.94 24.63
C PHE A 35 -3.18 -6.67 25.36
N ASN A 36 -1.87 -6.42 25.31
CA ASN A 36 -1.27 -5.23 25.90
C ASN A 36 -0.69 -4.34 24.79
N PRO A 37 -1.31 -3.18 24.49
CA PRO A 37 -0.85 -2.29 23.43
C PRO A 37 0.56 -1.69 23.65
N LYS A 38 1.13 -1.83 24.86
CA LYS A 38 2.52 -1.42 25.15
C LYS A 38 3.56 -2.45 24.70
N PHE A 39 3.21 -3.74 24.71
CA PHE A 39 4.15 -4.83 24.39
C PHE A 39 3.80 -5.51 23.07
N ASP A 40 2.52 -5.61 22.74
CA ASP A 40 2.03 -6.28 21.56
C ASP A 40 2.05 -5.34 20.35
N LYS A 41 2.76 -5.76 19.30
CA LYS A 41 2.92 -4.98 18.08
C LYS A 41 1.66 -5.04 17.22
N VAL A 42 1.04 -3.88 17.04
CA VAL A 42 0.06 -3.66 15.97
C VAL A 42 0.77 -3.34 14.66
N ALA A 43 0.18 -3.72 13.51
CA ALA A 43 0.77 -3.55 12.17
C ALA A 43 0.84 -2.08 11.67
N ALA A 44 0.98 -1.10 12.58
CA ALA A 44 1.02 0.32 12.28
C ALA A 44 2.13 0.70 11.29
N TYR A 45 3.28 0.02 11.32
CA TYR A 45 4.39 0.24 10.40
C TYR A 45 4.03 -0.03 8.93
N VAL A 46 3.12 -0.98 8.65
CA VAL A 46 2.71 -1.29 7.27
C VAL A 46 1.86 -0.17 6.70
N ILE A 47 0.89 0.31 7.47
CA ILE A 47 0.03 1.43 7.08
C ILE A 47 0.85 2.73 6.99
N GLY A 48 1.72 2.98 7.97
CA GLY A 48 2.66 4.11 7.94
C GLY A 48 3.58 4.07 6.72
N GLY A 49 4.10 2.89 6.37
CA GLY A 49 4.92 2.67 5.17
C GLY A 49 4.15 2.95 3.87
N LEU A 50 2.88 2.53 3.78
CA LEU A 50 2.05 2.78 2.60
C LEU A 50 1.76 4.28 2.41
N ILE A 51 1.45 4.98 3.51
CA ILE A 51 1.18 6.42 3.49
C ILE A 51 2.45 7.20 3.14
N ALA A 52 3.55 6.93 3.84
CA ALA A 52 4.84 7.57 3.60
C ALA A 52 5.36 7.29 2.18
N GLY A 53 5.23 6.04 1.71
CA GLY A 53 5.60 5.65 0.34
C GLY A 53 4.79 6.40 -0.71
N LYS A 54 3.47 6.57 -0.51
CA LYS A 54 2.61 7.34 -1.43
C LYS A 54 2.99 8.82 -1.49
N ILE A 55 3.34 9.42 -0.35
CA ILE A 55 3.78 10.83 -0.29
C ILE A 55 5.16 10.98 -0.94
N LEU A 56 6.11 10.11 -0.59
CA LEU A 56 7.47 10.12 -1.14
C LEU A 56 7.47 9.89 -2.65
N ALA A 57 6.61 9.00 -3.17
CA ALA A 57 6.48 8.79 -4.62
C ALA A 57 5.99 10.06 -5.35
N LYS A 58 5.06 10.83 -4.75
CA LYS A 58 4.59 12.10 -5.31
C LYS A 58 5.64 13.21 -5.21
N ALA A 59 6.34 13.30 -4.09
CA ALA A 59 7.34 14.34 -3.84
C ALA A 59 8.69 14.05 -4.53
N GLY A 60 9.03 12.77 -4.74
CA GLY A 60 10.32 12.33 -5.25
C GLY A 60 10.61 12.80 -6.67
N ILE A 61 9.58 12.92 -7.52
CA ILE A 61 9.73 13.45 -8.88
C ILE A 61 10.15 14.93 -8.85
N PHE A 62 9.53 15.74 -8.00
CA PHE A 62 9.91 17.14 -7.84
C PHE A 62 11.33 17.29 -7.28
N ALA A 63 11.71 16.43 -6.33
CA ALA A 63 13.07 16.40 -5.81
C ALA A 63 14.10 16.05 -6.90
N LEU A 64 13.79 15.09 -7.78
CA LEU A 64 14.65 14.73 -8.92
C LEU A 64 14.76 15.88 -9.94
N ILE A 65 13.63 16.50 -10.29
CA ILE A 65 13.61 17.66 -11.21
C ILE A 65 14.44 18.80 -10.63
N LEU A 66 14.27 19.13 -9.34
CA LEU A 66 15.03 20.21 -8.70
C LEU A 66 16.53 19.89 -8.65
N LYS A 67 16.89 18.64 -8.31
CA LYS A 67 18.29 18.19 -8.25
C LYS A 67 18.99 18.28 -9.61
N PHE A 68 18.28 17.97 -10.70
CA PHE A 68 18.85 17.91 -12.05
C PHE A 68 18.32 18.99 -13.01
N TRP A 69 17.82 20.11 -12.48
CA TRP A 69 17.13 21.13 -13.26
C TRP A 69 17.98 21.71 -14.41
N LYS A 70 19.29 21.89 -14.20
CA LYS A 70 20.21 22.39 -15.24
C LYS A 70 20.29 21.43 -16.43
N ILE A 71 20.39 20.13 -16.16
CA ILE A 71 20.45 19.09 -17.21
C ILE A 71 19.11 19.04 -17.95
N LEU A 72 18.01 19.15 -17.22
CA LEU A 72 16.66 19.15 -17.78
C LEU A 72 16.43 20.36 -18.69
N VAL A 73 16.88 21.55 -18.30
CA VAL A 73 16.84 22.77 -19.13
C VAL A 73 17.65 22.59 -20.41
N VAL A 74 18.88 22.09 -20.33
CA VAL A 74 19.71 21.84 -21.52
C VAL A 74 19.05 20.81 -22.44
N ALA A 75 18.49 19.73 -21.89
CA ALA A 75 17.77 18.72 -22.65
C ALA A 75 16.55 19.29 -23.38
N VAL A 76 15.73 20.11 -22.69
CA VAL A 76 14.55 20.76 -23.28
C VAL A 76 14.96 21.70 -24.41
N ILE A 77 15.99 22.53 -24.23
CA ILE A 77 16.51 23.43 -25.27
C ILE A 77 17.00 22.62 -26.47
N GLY A 78 17.76 21.54 -26.24
CA GLY A 78 18.28 20.67 -27.30
C GLY A 78 17.17 20.02 -28.12
N VAL A 79 16.14 19.48 -27.45
CA VAL A 79 14.97 18.89 -28.11
C VAL A 79 14.21 19.96 -28.92
N PHE A 80 13.97 21.13 -28.35
CA PHE A 80 13.26 22.22 -29.03
C PHE A 80 14.01 22.71 -30.28
N ALA A 81 15.33 22.86 -30.18
CA ALA A 81 16.17 23.24 -31.31
C ALA A 81 16.16 22.17 -32.43
N ALA A 82 16.23 20.89 -32.07
CA ALA A 82 16.16 19.79 -33.04
C ALA A 82 14.81 19.73 -33.77
N LEU A 83 13.70 19.90 -33.03
CA LEU A 83 12.35 19.96 -33.60
C LEU A 83 12.17 21.17 -34.52
N LYS A 84 12.61 22.37 -34.08
CA LYS A 84 12.57 23.58 -34.90
C LYS A 84 13.37 23.40 -36.19
N LYS A 85 14.59 22.85 -36.12
CA LYS A 85 15.43 22.57 -37.30
C LYS A 85 14.72 21.63 -38.27
N LYS A 86 14.06 20.58 -37.77
CA LYS A 86 13.33 19.62 -38.61
C LYS A 86 12.10 20.23 -39.29
N VAL A 87 11.37 21.12 -38.61
CA VAL A 87 10.17 21.79 -39.15
C VAL A 87 10.52 22.96 -40.07
N THR A 88 11.52 23.78 -39.72
CA THR A 88 11.94 24.93 -40.54
C THR A 88 12.79 24.51 -41.74
N GLY A 89 13.55 23.42 -41.64
CA GLY A 89 14.36 22.89 -42.75
C GLY A 89 13.53 22.40 -43.94
N GLN A 90 12.31 21.88 -43.71
CA GLN A 90 11.39 21.48 -44.78
C GLN A 90 10.77 22.66 -45.53
N LYS A 91 10.97 23.90 -45.09
CA LYS A 91 10.37 25.09 -45.71
C LYS A 91 11.29 25.80 -46.72
N ASN A 92 12.52 25.32 -46.88
CA ASN A 92 13.55 25.92 -47.73
C ASN A 92 13.94 25.06 -48.95
N GLU A 93 13.22 23.98 -49.22
CA GLU A 93 13.31 23.21 -50.47
C GLU A 93 11.99 23.35 -51.24
N GLN A 94 11.73 24.56 -51.75
CA GLN A 94 10.89 24.84 -52.93
C GLN A 94 11.48 26.03 -53.68
#